data_AF-A0A3B9MK66-F1
#
_entry.id   AF-A0A3B9MK66-F1
#
_cell.length_a   1.000
_cell.length_b   1.000
_cell.length_c   1.000
_cell.angle_alpha   90.00
_cell.angle_beta   90.00
_cell.angle_gamma   90.00
#
_symmetry.space_group_name_H-M   'P 1'
#
loop_
_entity.id
_entity.type
_entity.pdbx_description
1 polymer ?
#
loop_
_entity_poly.entity_id
_entity_poly.type
_entity_poly.pdbx_seq_one_letter_code
_entity_poly.pdbx_strand_id
1 'polypeptide(L)'
;MSKELVSAMFFCGLIMVTGLWLSGCAKPSAESSAKTSVTQSQFSPAPTNLVSPTPAYKLGLPTTSPTPAEKSKQPPKPEDVNNAVARVFEKVATPDTARNPNFILGDFNGDGSEDIAVVLKPNETMFVEINSEVANWILEDPRSIPAAQQQAAVKKIPPRPAPVRAQKGDSLLAIIHGVGSQGWRNPEAKQSFLLKNGAGANMSSRSAKDLRTGKDRQKMPTVRGDAISETVGGQSGLVYWTGAKYGWYSPGPQ
;
A
#
# COMPACT_ATOMS: atom_id res chain seq x y z
N MET A 1 -45.33 25.68 -50.88
CA MET A 1 -46.04 25.84 -49.59
C MET A 1 -45.35 24.89 -48.60
N SER A 2 -44.28 25.34 -47.95
CA SER A 2 -44.25 25.95 -46.60
C SER A 2 -44.64 24.92 -45.51
N LYS A 3 -43.70 24.43 -44.70
CA LYS A 3 -43.35 24.91 -43.33
C LYS A 3 -43.67 23.73 -42.35
N GLU A 4 -42.90 23.27 -41.35
CA GLU A 4 -41.79 23.83 -40.56
C GLU A 4 -40.86 22.76 -39.96
N LEU A 5 -39.61 23.19 -39.68
CA LEU A 5 -38.67 22.57 -38.75
C LEU A 5 -39.13 22.83 -37.30
N VAL A 6 -39.09 21.81 -36.44
CA VAL A 6 -39.10 22.02 -34.97
C VAL A 6 -37.67 21.83 -34.46
N SER A 7 -37.07 22.97 -34.14
CA SER A 7 -35.80 23.12 -33.43
C SER A 7 -36.02 22.85 -31.94
N ALA A 8 -35.39 21.82 -31.39
CA ALA A 8 -35.38 21.56 -29.96
C ALA A 8 -34.24 22.36 -29.30
N MET A 9 -34.61 23.44 -28.63
CA MET A 9 -33.72 24.27 -27.83
C MET A 9 -33.15 23.48 -26.64
N PHE A 10 -31.82 23.41 -26.56
CA PHE A 10 -31.09 23.04 -25.35
C PHE A 10 -31.20 24.18 -24.34
N PHE A 11 -31.89 23.93 -23.22
CA PHE A 11 -31.87 24.81 -22.06
C PHE A 11 -30.53 24.66 -21.34
N CYS A 12 -29.73 25.72 -21.42
CA CYS A 12 -28.50 25.91 -20.65
C CYS A 12 -28.91 26.27 -19.21
N GLY A 13 -28.82 25.31 -18.29
CA GLY A 13 -29.04 25.51 -16.85
C GLY A 13 -27.78 26.05 -16.18
N LEU A 14 -27.59 27.37 -16.23
CA LEU A 14 -26.57 28.09 -15.47
C LEU A 14 -27.11 28.36 -14.06
N ILE A 15 -26.71 27.56 -13.07
CA ILE A 15 -26.97 27.86 -11.66
C ILE A 15 -25.81 28.72 -11.13
N MET A 16 -26.04 30.03 -11.11
CA MET A 16 -25.27 31.02 -10.36
C MET A 16 -25.64 30.92 -8.88
N VAL A 17 -24.74 30.43 -8.03
CA VAL A 17 -24.82 30.66 -6.58
C VAL A 17 -23.74 31.67 -6.22
N THR A 18 -24.17 32.93 -6.11
CA THR A 18 -23.41 34.02 -5.50
C THR A 18 -23.66 34.01 -4.00
N GLY A 19 -22.62 33.75 -3.21
CA GLY A 19 -22.62 33.89 -1.75
C GLY A 19 -21.31 34.55 -1.33
N LEU A 20 -21.37 35.85 -1.06
CA LEU A 20 -20.25 36.72 -0.71
C LEU A 20 -20.09 36.78 0.84
N TRP A 21 -18.84 36.61 1.27
CA TRP A 21 -18.14 37.05 2.50
C TRP A 21 -18.70 36.74 3.89
N LEU A 22 -17.82 36.19 4.75
CA LEU A 22 -17.16 36.96 5.80
C LEU A 22 -15.90 36.22 6.27
N SER A 23 -14.74 36.80 5.95
CA SER A 23 -13.42 36.40 6.43
C SER A 23 -13.20 36.95 7.84
N GLY A 24 -13.12 36.08 8.85
CA GLY A 24 -12.75 36.43 10.21
C GLY A 24 -11.28 36.13 10.49
N CYS A 25 -10.39 37.08 10.21
CA CYS A 25 -9.05 37.12 10.79
C CYS A 25 -9.12 37.94 12.08
N ALA A 26 -8.81 37.34 13.22
CA ALA A 26 -8.73 38.06 14.50
C ALA A 26 -7.45 37.71 15.26
N LYS A 27 -6.48 38.64 15.20
CA LYS A 27 -5.46 39.00 16.22
C LYS A 27 -4.60 40.13 15.63
N PRO A 28 -3.92 40.99 16.43
CA PRO A 28 -3.65 40.89 17.87
C PRO A 28 -3.94 42.19 18.69
N SER A 29 -4.00 42.06 20.02
CA SER A 29 -3.75 43.18 20.95
C SER A 29 -2.53 42.83 21.81
N ALA A 30 -1.45 43.59 21.64
CA ALA A 30 -0.63 44.07 22.75
C ALA A 30 -1.42 45.23 23.41
N GLU A 31 -1.31 45.61 24.66
CA GLU A 31 -0.19 45.63 25.60
C GLU A 31 -0.80 45.99 26.97
N SER A 32 -0.37 45.37 28.07
CA SER A 32 -0.48 46.00 29.39
C SER A 32 0.57 45.43 30.33
N SER A 33 1.39 46.35 30.83
CA SER A 33 2.50 46.14 31.75
C SER A 33 1.99 45.81 33.15
N ALA A 34 2.57 44.80 33.79
CA ALA A 34 2.66 44.73 35.24
C ALA A 34 3.96 44.00 35.64
N LYS A 35 4.77 44.73 36.40
CA LYS A 35 6.13 44.43 36.87
C LYS A 35 6.05 43.99 38.33
N THR A 36 6.46 42.77 38.68
CA THR A 36 6.85 42.37 40.06
C THR A 36 7.69 41.09 39.95
N SER A 37 9.02 41.17 39.94
CA SER A 37 9.95 41.02 41.08
C SER A 37 9.85 39.67 41.81
N VAL A 38 10.77 38.74 41.49
CA VAL A 38 11.21 37.68 42.42
C VAL A 38 12.74 37.53 42.34
N THR A 39 13.38 38.15 43.32
CA THR A 39 14.53 37.74 44.15
C THR A 39 15.59 36.77 43.59
N GLN A 40 16.80 37.31 43.38
CA GLN A 40 18.09 36.61 43.38
C GLN A 40 18.50 36.17 44.81
N SER A 41 19.07 34.97 44.95
CA SER A 41 19.84 34.52 46.12
C SER A 41 21.08 33.80 45.59
N GLN A 42 22.21 34.49 45.50
CA GLN A 42 23.34 34.58 46.45
C GLN A 42 24.37 33.43 46.33
N PHE A 43 25.58 33.83 45.95
CA PHE A 43 26.82 33.07 45.93
C PHE A 43 27.42 32.91 47.33
N SER A 44 28.21 31.86 47.54
CA SER A 44 29.36 31.86 48.47
C SER A 44 30.51 30.99 47.94
N PRO A 45 31.80 31.29 48.24
CA PRO A 45 32.95 30.75 47.50
C PRO A 45 33.92 29.83 48.29
N ALA A 46 34.82 29.21 47.52
CA ALA A 46 36.20 28.74 47.82
C ALA A 46 36.41 27.26 48.27
N PRO A 47 37.62 26.63 48.09
CA PRO A 47 38.73 26.89 47.15
C PRO A 47 39.29 25.64 46.40
N THR A 48 40.08 25.94 45.34
CA THR A 48 41.36 25.33 44.87
C THR A 48 41.57 23.81 44.70
N ASN A 49 41.76 23.42 43.42
CA ASN A 49 42.66 22.43 42.81
C ASN A 49 43.00 21.11 43.55
N LEU A 50 42.55 19.99 42.97
CA LEU A 50 43.38 18.79 42.79
C LEU A 50 43.12 18.19 41.40
N VAL A 51 44.17 18.15 40.59
CA VAL A 51 44.25 17.49 39.29
C VAL A 51 44.17 15.98 39.49
N SER A 52 43.35 15.29 38.69
CA SER A 52 43.47 13.85 38.47
C SER A 52 42.92 13.47 37.09
N PRO A 53 43.50 12.45 36.44
CA PRO A 53 43.56 12.34 34.99
C PRO A 53 42.26 11.86 34.36
N THR A 54 41.92 12.45 33.22
CA THR A 54 40.83 12.05 32.33
C THR A 54 41.01 10.58 31.91
N PRO A 55 40.02 9.69 32.12
CA PRO A 55 40.03 8.39 31.48
C PRO A 55 39.82 8.59 29.98
N ALA A 56 40.74 8.06 29.17
CA ALA A 56 40.62 8.07 27.72
C ALA A 56 39.33 7.33 27.31
N TYR A 57 38.30 8.10 26.98
CA TYR A 57 37.13 7.61 26.28
C TYR A 57 37.60 7.08 24.92
N LYS A 58 37.58 5.75 24.74
CA LYS A 58 37.59 5.16 23.41
C LYS A 58 36.40 5.77 22.66
N LEU A 59 36.66 6.59 21.64
CA LEU A 59 35.65 6.91 20.63
C LEU A 59 35.19 5.58 20.02
N GLY A 60 34.01 5.12 20.42
CA GLY A 60 33.30 4.12 19.64
C GLY A 60 33.06 4.74 18.27
N LEU A 61 33.50 4.07 17.20
CA LEU A 61 33.07 4.44 15.86
C LEU A 61 31.53 4.42 15.84
N PRO A 62 30.87 5.45 15.29
CA PRO A 62 29.43 5.38 15.08
C PRO A 62 29.16 4.20 14.15
N THR A 63 28.42 3.20 14.62
CA THR A 63 27.79 2.23 13.73
C THR A 63 26.80 3.03 12.88
N THR A 64 27.18 3.34 11.65
CA THR A 64 26.33 4.05 10.69
C THR A 64 25.19 3.12 10.27
N SER A 65 24.07 3.18 10.99
CA SER A 65 22.81 2.63 10.47
C SER A 65 22.49 3.36 9.16
N PRO A 66 22.21 2.64 8.07
CA PRO A 66 21.91 3.26 6.79
C PRO A 66 20.71 4.19 6.92
N THR A 67 20.75 5.30 6.19
CA THR A 67 19.61 6.24 6.13
C THR A 67 18.39 5.51 5.56
N PRO A 68 17.14 5.85 5.91
CA PRO A 68 15.95 5.18 5.38
C PRO A 68 16.00 5.02 3.84
N ALA A 69 16.41 6.07 3.10
CA ALA A 69 16.56 6.06 1.64
C ALA A 69 17.62 5.09 1.09
N GLU A 70 18.57 4.67 1.93
CA GLU A 70 19.60 3.69 1.59
C GLU A 70 19.11 2.27 1.88
N LYS A 71 18.27 2.08 2.91
CA LYS A 71 17.64 0.80 3.24
C LYS A 71 16.72 0.27 2.14
N SER A 72 16.07 1.15 1.37
CA SER A 72 15.22 0.74 0.24
C SER A 72 16.00 0.18 -0.96
N LYS A 73 17.32 0.43 -1.04
CA LYS A 73 18.20 -0.09 -2.10
C LYS A 73 18.85 -1.44 -1.75
N GLN A 74 18.74 -1.88 -0.51
CA GLN A 74 19.32 -3.13 -0.05
C GLN A 74 18.38 -4.31 -0.36
N PRO A 75 18.90 -5.51 -0.65
CA PRO A 75 18.08 -6.71 -0.76
C PRO A 75 17.21 -6.89 0.49
N PRO A 76 15.94 -7.32 0.37
CA PRO A 76 15.08 -7.56 1.52
C PRO A 76 15.69 -8.61 2.45
N LYS A 77 15.77 -8.28 3.74
CA LYS A 77 16.07 -9.26 4.77
C LYS A 77 14.78 -9.94 5.24
N PRO A 78 14.82 -11.20 5.69
CA PRO A 78 13.63 -11.87 6.24
C PRO A 78 12.94 -11.08 7.36
N GLU A 79 13.72 -10.42 8.21
CA GLU A 79 13.21 -9.55 9.28
C GLU A 79 12.39 -8.37 8.75
N ASP A 80 12.79 -7.76 7.62
CA ASP A 80 12.07 -6.64 7.02
C ASP A 80 10.70 -7.11 6.51
N VAL A 81 10.65 -8.28 5.87
CA VAL A 81 9.40 -8.88 5.36
C VAL A 81 8.46 -9.21 6.53
N ASN A 82 8.98 -9.85 7.58
CA ASN A 82 8.21 -10.15 8.79
C ASN A 82 7.63 -8.87 9.43
N ASN A 83 8.43 -7.81 9.52
CA ASN A 83 7.99 -6.53 10.08
C ASN A 83 6.91 -5.86 9.21
N ALA A 84 7.02 -5.93 7.88
CA ALA A 84 6.00 -5.40 6.98
C ALA A 84 4.68 -6.17 7.10
N VAL A 85 4.74 -7.50 7.19
CA VAL A 85 3.55 -8.34 7.38
C VAL A 85 2.92 -8.08 8.74
N ALA A 86 3.71 -8.05 9.83
CA ALA A 86 3.19 -7.79 11.17
C ALA A 86 2.58 -6.38 11.31
N ARG A 87 3.11 -5.38 10.59
CA ARG A 87 2.54 -4.02 10.57
C ARG A 87 1.13 -3.97 10.02
N VAL A 88 0.79 -4.83 9.07
CA VAL A 88 -0.47 -4.80 8.31
C VAL A 88 -1.45 -5.86 8.79
N PHE A 89 -0.96 -7.08 8.96
CA PHE A 89 -1.74 -8.28 9.28
C PHE A 89 -1.57 -8.72 10.75
N GLU A 90 -0.90 -7.91 11.56
CA GLU A 90 -0.73 -8.14 13.00
C GLU A 90 -0.21 -9.55 13.30
N LYS A 91 -1.06 -10.40 13.89
CA LYS A 91 -0.77 -11.81 14.20
C LYS A 91 -1.70 -12.79 13.50
N VAL A 92 -2.59 -12.31 12.62
CA VAL A 92 -3.64 -13.14 12.01
C VAL A 92 -3.10 -14.06 10.91
N ALA A 93 -1.94 -13.73 10.35
CA ALA A 93 -1.24 -14.54 9.37
C ALA A 93 0.28 -14.29 9.45
N THR A 94 1.08 -15.24 8.98
CA THR A 94 2.54 -15.17 8.98
C THR A 94 3.10 -15.55 7.61
N PRO A 95 4.29 -15.04 7.22
CA PRO A 95 4.93 -15.47 5.99
C PRO A 95 5.14 -16.98 5.94
N ASP A 96 4.79 -17.60 4.82
CA ASP A 96 5.04 -19.02 4.58
C ASP A 96 6.48 -19.22 4.09
N THR A 97 7.44 -19.30 5.01
CA THR A 97 8.86 -19.44 4.68
C THR A 97 9.23 -20.80 4.07
N ALA A 98 8.30 -21.77 4.04
CA ALA A 98 8.52 -23.04 3.36
C ALA A 98 8.37 -22.93 1.82
N ARG A 99 7.81 -21.81 1.35
CA ARG A 99 7.61 -21.52 -0.07
C ARG A 99 8.86 -20.87 -0.67
N ASN A 100 9.15 -21.19 -1.93
CA ASN A 100 10.23 -20.54 -2.68
C ASN A 100 9.76 -20.16 -4.10
N PRO A 101 9.72 -18.86 -4.46
CA PRO A 101 9.85 -17.73 -3.54
C PRO A 101 8.63 -17.63 -2.60
N ASN A 102 8.86 -17.17 -1.36
CA ASN A 102 7.78 -16.83 -0.41
C ASN A 102 7.37 -15.35 -0.51
N PHE A 103 8.17 -14.50 -1.16
CA PHE A 103 7.80 -13.14 -1.50
C PHE A 103 8.46 -12.69 -2.81
N ILE A 104 7.88 -11.67 -3.42
CA ILE A 104 8.41 -10.99 -4.61
C ILE A 104 8.16 -9.48 -4.50
N LEU A 105 8.96 -8.70 -5.22
CA LEU A 105 8.87 -7.25 -5.28
C LEU A 105 8.43 -6.78 -6.67
N GLY A 106 7.81 -5.61 -6.75
CA GLY A 106 7.42 -4.95 -7.99
C GLY A 106 6.64 -3.69 -7.71
N ASP A 107 6.43 -2.84 -8.71
CA ASP A 107 5.47 -1.72 -8.62
C ASP A 107 4.11 -2.23 -9.10
N PHE A 108 3.41 -3.02 -8.28
CA PHE A 108 2.23 -3.76 -8.71
C PHE A 108 1.02 -2.86 -8.93
N ASN A 109 0.90 -1.76 -8.18
CA ASN A 109 -0.18 -0.80 -8.35
C ASN A 109 0.14 0.31 -9.40
N GLY A 110 1.41 0.46 -9.78
CA GLY A 110 1.87 1.40 -10.81
C GLY A 110 2.05 2.83 -10.31
N ASP A 111 2.23 3.04 -9.01
CA ASP A 111 2.40 4.37 -8.41
C ASP A 111 3.87 4.83 -8.32
N GLY A 112 4.81 3.96 -8.73
CA GLY A 112 6.25 4.21 -8.71
C GLY A 112 6.94 3.90 -7.38
N SER A 113 6.19 3.46 -6.35
CA SER A 113 6.72 2.92 -5.10
C SER A 113 6.86 1.41 -5.22
N GLU A 114 7.95 0.84 -4.70
CA GLU A 114 8.11 -0.62 -4.69
C GLU A 114 7.14 -1.26 -3.69
N ASP A 115 6.29 -2.16 -4.18
CA ASP A 115 5.38 -3.00 -3.40
C ASP A 115 6.06 -4.33 -3.03
N ILE A 116 5.44 -5.05 -2.09
CA ILE A 116 5.81 -6.44 -1.77
C ILE A 116 4.59 -7.34 -1.82
N ALA A 117 4.74 -8.50 -2.47
CA ALA A 117 3.78 -9.58 -2.42
C ALA A 117 4.35 -10.77 -1.63
N VAL A 118 3.64 -11.25 -0.61
CA VAL A 118 4.10 -12.28 0.33
C VAL A 118 3.09 -13.41 0.41
N VAL A 119 3.54 -14.65 0.32
CA VAL A 119 2.72 -15.83 0.59
C VAL A 119 2.55 -15.96 2.10
N LEU A 120 1.31 -15.95 2.58
CA LEU A 120 0.97 -16.04 3.99
C LEU A 120 0.21 -17.33 4.30
N LYS A 121 0.47 -17.85 5.49
CA LYS A 121 -0.34 -18.86 6.16
C LYS A 121 -1.18 -18.20 7.25
N PRO A 122 -2.51 -18.40 7.26
CA PRO A 122 -3.37 -18.02 8.38
C PRO A 122 -2.87 -18.59 9.70
N ASN A 123 -2.94 -17.79 10.77
CA ASN A 123 -2.65 -18.27 12.11
C ASN A 123 -3.71 -19.27 12.57
N GLU A 124 -3.29 -20.37 13.17
CA GLU A 124 -4.19 -21.46 13.57
C GLU A 124 -5.35 -21.06 14.50
N THR A 125 -5.11 -20.06 15.35
CA THR A 125 -6.03 -19.62 16.40
C THR A 125 -6.70 -18.29 16.09
N MET A 126 -6.08 -17.47 15.23
CA MET A 126 -6.53 -16.12 14.90
C MET A 126 -7.06 -15.97 13.47
N PHE A 127 -7.13 -17.04 12.65
CA PHE A 127 -7.55 -16.93 11.25
C PHE A 127 -8.94 -16.31 11.06
N VAL A 128 -9.82 -16.39 12.07
CA VAL A 128 -11.16 -15.79 12.00
C VAL A 128 -11.08 -14.28 11.84
N GLU A 129 -10.09 -13.64 12.47
CA GLU A 129 -9.86 -12.19 12.39
C GLU A 129 -9.43 -11.71 11.00
N ILE A 130 -8.91 -12.62 10.15
CA ILE A 130 -8.67 -12.34 8.72
C ILE A 130 -9.95 -11.84 8.03
N ASN A 131 -11.09 -12.34 8.51
CA ASN A 131 -12.41 -12.08 7.97
C ASN A 131 -13.16 -10.92 8.66
N SER A 132 -12.50 -10.19 9.56
CA SER A 132 -13.11 -9.08 10.28
C SER A 132 -13.53 -7.95 9.32
N GLU A 133 -14.72 -7.37 9.54
CA GLU A 133 -15.24 -6.26 8.72
C GLU A 133 -14.48 -4.95 8.95
N VAL A 134 -13.72 -4.86 10.04
CA VAL A 134 -12.89 -3.71 10.40
C VAL A 134 -11.40 -3.98 10.17
N ALA A 135 -11.06 -5.04 9.44
CA ALA A 135 -9.69 -5.35 9.06
C ALA A 135 -9.05 -4.23 8.23
N ASN A 136 -7.75 -4.03 8.39
CA ASN A 136 -6.98 -3.00 7.67
C ASN A 136 -6.61 -3.41 6.23
N TRP A 137 -7.11 -4.55 5.74
CA TRP A 137 -6.82 -5.12 4.42
C TRP A 137 -8.10 -5.46 3.67
N ILE A 138 -7.99 -5.53 2.34
CA ILE A 138 -9.07 -5.96 1.46
C ILE A 138 -8.90 -7.44 1.11
N LEU A 139 -9.83 -8.29 1.55
CA LEU A 139 -9.86 -9.72 1.23
C LEU A 139 -10.64 -9.97 -0.06
N GLU A 140 -9.98 -10.52 -1.08
CA GLU A 140 -10.56 -10.75 -2.40
C GLU A 140 -10.16 -12.09 -3.04
N ASP A 141 -10.91 -12.47 -4.06
CA ASP A 141 -10.56 -13.56 -4.97
C ASP A 141 -10.29 -12.97 -6.36
N PRO A 142 -9.03 -12.98 -6.85
CA PRO A 142 -8.70 -12.37 -8.12
C PRO A 142 -9.38 -13.04 -9.32
N ARG A 143 -9.83 -14.31 -9.19
CA ARG A 143 -10.60 -15.00 -10.24
C ARG A 143 -12.05 -14.55 -10.33
N SER A 144 -12.57 -13.93 -9.27
CA SER A 144 -13.92 -13.37 -9.25
C SER A 144 -14.01 -11.96 -9.85
N ILE A 145 -12.87 -11.33 -10.13
CA ILE A 145 -12.79 -9.98 -10.69
C ILE A 145 -12.79 -10.07 -12.22
N PRO A 146 -13.86 -9.64 -12.91
CA PRO A 146 -13.92 -9.76 -14.35
C PRO A 146 -12.88 -8.85 -15.00
N ALA A 147 -12.22 -9.33 -16.05
CA ALA A 147 -11.37 -8.47 -16.86
C ALA A 147 -12.20 -7.32 -17.43
N ALA A 148 -11.65 -6.11 -17.57
CA ALA A 148 -12.39 -4.94 -18.06
C ALA A 148 -13.11 -5.21 -19.41
N GLN A 149 -12.53 -6.08 -20.25
CA GLN A 149 -13.13 -6.54 -21.52
C GLN A 149 -14.42 -7.36 -21.32
N GLN A 150 -14.52 -8.11 -20.22
CA GLN A 150 -15.70 -8.92 -19.88
C GLN A 150 -16.82 -8.06 -19.27
N GLN A 151 -16.50 -6.95 -18.60
CA GLN A 151 -17.49 -6.06 -17.98
C GLN A 151 -18.32 -5.30 -19.02
N ALA A 152 -17.72 -4.93 -20.16
CA ALA A 152 -18.40 -4.20 -21.24
C ALA A 152 -19.52 -5.01 -21.93
N ALA A 153 -19.54 -6.34 -21.78
CA ALA A 153 -20.55 -7.22 -22.39
C ALA A 153 -21.81 -7.41 -21.52
N VAL A 154 -21.85 -6.87 -20.30
CA VAL A 154 -22.90 -7.16 -19.32
C VAL A 154 -24.10 -6.23 -19.51
N LYS A 155 -25.21 -6.76 -20.06
CA LYS A 155 -26.48 -6.03 -20.27
C LYS A 155 -27.38 -5.92 -19.02
N LYS A 156 -27.09 -6.67 -17.95
CA LYS A 156 -27.86 -6.68 -16.68
C LYS A 156 -26.91 -6.61 -15.49
N ILE A 157 -27.19 -5.72 -14.54
CA ILE A 157 -26.39 -5.58 -13.31
C ILE A 157 -26.42 -6.92 -12.55
N PRO A 158 -25.28 -7.60 -12.33
CA PRO A 158 -25.25 -8.84 -11.57
C PRO A 158 -25.52 -8.57 -10.09
N PRO A 159 -26.06 -9.55 -9.35
CA PRO A 159 -26.18 -9.45 -7.89
C PRO A 159 -24.80 -9.23 -7.26
N ARG A 160 -24.76 -8.54 -6.12
CA ARG A 160 -23.52 -8.34 -5.37
C ARG A 160 -22.92 -9.72 -5.03
N PRO A 161 -21.64 -9.97 -5.37
CA PRO A 161 -20.98 -11.21 -4.99
C PRO A 161 -20.99 -11.39 -3.46
N ALA A 162 -21.04 -12.63 -3.01
CA ALA A 162 -20.85 -12.94 -1.60
C ALA A 162 -19.43 -12.49 -1.14
N PRO A 163 -19.26 -12.04 0.11
CA PRO A 163 -17.95 -11.71 0.64
C PRO A 163 -16.99 -12.91 0.55
N VAL A 164 -15.76 -12.67 0.13
CA VAL A 164 -14.70 -13.68 0.17
C VAL A 164 -14.32 -13.91 1.62
N ARG A 165 -14.13 -15.18 2.01
CA ARG A 165 -13.76 -15.58 3.38
C ARG A 165 -12.55 -16.50 3.38
N ALA A 166 -11.53 -16.14 4.15
CA ALA A 166 -10.35 -16.96 4.39
C ALA A 166 -10.64 -18.04 5.44
N GLN A 167 -9.98 -19.19 5.30
CA GLN A 167 -10.06 -20.34 6.20
C GLN A 167 -8.65 -20.72 6.68
N LYS A 168 -8.58 -21.44 7.81
CA LYS A 168 -7.32 -21.86 8.44
C LYS A 168 -6.32 -22.53 7.47
N GLY A 169 -6.81 -23.33 6.52
CA GLY A 169 -5.98 -24.09 5.58
C GLY A 169 -5.63 -23.36 4.29
N ASP A 170 -6.07 -22.11 4.11
CA ASP A 170 -5.79 -21.37 2.89
C ASP A 170 -4.31 -20.98 2.78
N SER A 171 -3.81 -20.88 1.56
CA SER A 171 -2.58 -20.17 1.23
C SER A 171 -2.98 -18.82 0.64
N LEU A 172 -2.61 -17.73 1.31
CA LEU A 172 -3.03 -16.39 0.92
C LEU A 172 -1.87 -15.64 0.26
N LEU A 173 -2.14 -14.83 -0.77
CA LEU A 173 -1.17 -13.88 -1.29
C LEU A 173 -1.49 -12.50 -0.75
N ALA A 174 -0.66 -12.00 0.17
CA ALA A 174 -0.72 -10.61 0.60
C ALA A 174 0.01 -9.72 -0.40
N ILE A 175 -0.54 -8.54 -0.69
CA ILE A 175 0.15 -7.50 -1.44
C ILE A 175 0.06 -6.21 -0.61
N ILE A 176 1.21 -5.66 -0.23
CA ILE A 176 1.33 -4.41 0.52
C ILE A 176 1.86 -3.34 -0.43
N HIS A 177 1.07 -2.29 -0.64
CA HIS A 177 1.47 -1.16 -1.48
C HIS A 177 2.51 -0.30 -0.77
N GLY A 178 3.55 0.06 -1.51
CA GLY A 178 4.62 0.90 -1.04
C GLY A 178 4.22 2.37 -0.91
N VAL A 179 5.07 3.15 -0.23
CA VAL A 179 4.88 4.60 -0.11
C VAL A 179 6.20 5.33 -0.39
N GLY A 180 6.24 6.03 -1.52
CA GLY A 180 7.35 6.87 -1.93
C GLY A 180 8.64 6.06 -2.12
N SER A 181 9.79 6.72 -1.95
CA SER A 181 11.11 6.10 -2.17
C SER A 181 11.48 5.00 -1.17
N GLN A 182 10.71 4.87 -0.08
CA GLN A 182 10.84 3.79 0.90
C GLN A 182 10.07 2.52 0.47
N GLY A 183 9.13 2.64 -0.47
CA GLY A 183 8.30 1.53 -0.91
C GLY A 183 7.58 0.86 0.27
N TRP A 184 7.46 -0.46 0.20
CA TRP A 184 6.82 -1.30 1.22
C TRP A 184 7.52 -1.27 2.59
N ARG A 185 8.77 -0.78 2.66
CA ARG A 185 9.48 -0.60 3.94
C ARG A 185 9.02 0.63 4.71
N ASN A 186 8.29 1.54 4.05
CA ASN A 186 7.73 2.71 4.70
C ASN A 186 6.78 2.30 5.85
N PRO A 187 6.90 2.85 7.07
CA PRO A 187 5.95 2.59 8.15
C PRO A 187 4.50 3.00 7.83
N GLU A 188 4.28 3.85 6.82
CA GLU A 188 2.96 4.25 6.34
C GLU A 188 2.38 3.30 5.28
N ALA A 189 3.19 2.37 4.74
CA ALA A 189 2.75 1.35 3.78
C ALA A 189 1.80 0.33 4.45
N LYS A 190 0.51 0.66 4.46
CA LYS A 190 -0.58 -0.12 5.07
C LYS A 190 -1.71 -0.48 4.10
N GLN A 191 -1.81 0.20 2.96
CA GLN A 191 -2.77 -0.16 1.93
C GLN A 191 -2.42 -1.56 1.42
N SER A 192 -3.36 -2.49 1.57
CA SER A 192 -3.05 -3.91 1.37
C SER A 192 -4.24 -4.73 0.92
N PHE A 193 -3.92 -5.80 0.19
CA PHE A 193 -4.84 -6.78 -0.33
C PHE A 193 -4.41 -8.18 0.14
N LEU A 194 -5.39 -9.03 0.39
CA LEU A 194 -5.17 -10.42 0.76
C LEU A 194 -5.98 -11.30 -0.20
N LEU A 195 -5.29 -12.11 -1.00
CA LEU A 195 -5.90 -12.86 -2.09
C LEU A 195 -6.01 -14.34 -1.71
N LYS A 196 -7.25 -14.84 -1.53
CA LYS A 196 -7.53 -16.24 -1.12
C LYS A 196 -7.06 -17.28 -2.12
N ASN A 197 -7.09 -16.90 -3.39
CA ASN A 197 -6.90 -17.77 -4.54
C ASN A 197 -5.66 -17.37 -5.36
N GLY A 198 -4.78 -16.56 -4.76
CA GLY A 198 -3.41 -16.31 -5.24
C GLY A 198 -2.40 -17.26 -4.58
N ALA A 199 -1.11 -16.96 -4.72
CA ALA A 199 0.00 -17.74 -4.16
C ALA A 199 0.21 -19.11 -4.83
N GLY A 200 0.15 -19.14 -6.16
CA GLY A 200 0.52 -20.25 -7.02
C GLY A 200 2.02 -20.55 -7.02
N ALA A 201 2.43 -21.62 -7.70
CA ALA A 201 3.83 -21.94 -7.90
C ALA A 201 4.51 -20.98 -8.89
N ASN A 202 5.84 -21.00 -8.95
CA ASN A 202 6.64 -20.26 -9.93
C ASN A 202 6.38 -18.74 -9.93
N MET A 203 6.08 -18.18 -8.77
CA MET A 203 5.83 -16.75 -8.60
C MET A 203 7.03 -15.92 -9.07
N SER A 204 6.77 -14.93 -9.91
CA SER A 204 7.76 -13.93 -10.31
C SER A 204 7.08 -12.63 -10.73
N SER A 205 7.80 -11.52 -10.60
CA SER A 205 7.34 -10.22 -11.06
C SER A 205 7.58 -10.05 -12.56
N ARG A 206 6.61 -9.48 -13.26
CA ARG A 206 6.63 -9.18 -14.69
C ARG A 206 6.43 -7.69 -14.89
N SER A 207 7.41 -7.04 -15.50
CA SER A 207 7.38 -5.58 -15.61
C SER A 207 6.18 -5.10 -16.44
N ALA A 208 5.58 -4.01 -16.00
CA ALA A 208 4.48 -3.37 -16.71
C ALA A 208 4.90 -2.95 -18.13
N LYS A 209 6.16 -2.55 -18.30
CA LYS A 209 6.76 -2.20 -19.60
C LYS A 209 6.73 -3.39 -20.55
N ASP A 210 7.26 -4.54 -20.14
CA ASP A 210 7.33 -5.73 -20.99
C ASP A 210 5.94 -6.25 -21.36
N LEU A 211 5.00 -6.19 -20.42
CA LEU A 211 3.61 -6.57 -20.66
C LEU A 211 2.91 -5.61 -21.65
N ARG A 212 3.30 -4.33 -21.65
CA ARG A 212 2.75 -3.31 -22.56
C ARG A 212 3.34 -3.37 -23.97
N THR A 213 4.61 -3.76 -24.10
CA THR A 213 5.32 -3.78 -25.39
C THR A 213 5.49 -5.19 -25.97
N GLY A 214 5.10 -6.23 -25.22
CA GLY A 214 5.24 -7.62 -25.63
C GLY A 214 4.33 -8.01 -26.80
N LYS A 215 4.69 -9.08 -27.51
CA LYS A 215 3.95 -9.61 -28.67
C LYS A 215 2.49 -9.94 -28.34
N ASP A 216 2.23 -10.40 -27.12
CA ASP A 216 0.90 -10.80 -26.68
C ASP A 216 0.06 -9.64 -26.13
N ARG A 217 0.55 -8.38 -26.18
CA ARG A 217 -0.13 -7.21 -25.59
C ARG A 217 -1.60 -7.11 -25.99
N GLN A 218 -1.93 -7.39 -27.26
CA GLN A 218 -3.29 -7.30 -27.78
C GLN A 218 -4.27 -8.27 -27.08
N LYS A 219 -3.76 -9.40 -26.57
CA LYS A 219 -4.54 -10.42 -25.85
C LYS A 219 -4.58 -10.18 -24.33
N MET A 220 -3.73 -9.28 -23.82
CA MET A 220 -3.57 -9.03 -22.39
C MET A 220 -4.52 -7.94 -21.89
N PRO A 221 -4.98 -8.01 -20.63
CA PRO A 221 -5.65 -6.90 -19.99
C PRO A 221 -4.71 -5.68 -19.93
N THR A 222 -5.28 -4.48 -19.86
CA THR A 222 -4.49 -3.28 -19.60
C THR A 222 -3.97 -3.32 -18.17
N VAL A 223 -2.65 -3.33 -18.04
CA VAL A 223 -1.95 -3.32 -16.75
C VAL A 223 -1.50 -1.90 -16.40
N ARG A 224 -1.68 -1.51 -15.13
CA ARG A 224 -1.24 -0.22 -14.57
C ARG A 224 0.12 -0.30 -13.89
N GLY A 225 0.38 -1.37 -13.15
CA GLY A 225 1.69 -1.71 -12.60
C GLY A 225 2.23 -2.99 -13.19
N ASP A 226 3.29 -3.48 -12.54
CA ASP A 226 3.83 -4.81 -12.71
C ASP A 226 2.76 -5.87 -12.40
N ALA A 227 2.93 -7.07 -12.96
CA ALA A 227 2.06 -8.20 -12.68
C ALA A 227 2.84 -9.31 -11.98
N ILE A 228 2.12 -10.13 -11.21
CA ILE A 228 2.67 -11.33 -10.61
C ILE A 228 2.33 -12.49 -11.53
N SER A 229 3.32 -13.07 -12.19
CA SER A 229 3.12 -14.34 -12.88
C SER A 229 3.26 -15.50 -11.91
N GLU A 230 2.30 -16.42 -11.95
CA GLU A 230 2.27 -17.62 -11.12
C GLU A 230 1.49 -18.75 -11.81
N THR A 231 1.62 -19.96 -11.28
CA THR A 231 0.88 -21.15 -11.71
C THR A 231 -0.07 -21.59 -10.59
N VAL A 232 -1.38 -21.48 -10.81
CA VAL A 232 -2.38 -21.90 -9.83
C VAL A 232 -3.24 -23.00 -10.44
N GLY A 233 -3.39 -24.13 -9.73
CA GLY A 233 -4.16 -25.27 -10.23
C GLY A 233 -3.66 -25.82 -11.57
N GLY A 234 -2.35 -25.74 -11.82
CA GLY A 234 -1.74 -26.15 -13.10
C GLY A 234 -1.88 -25.14 -14.24
N GLN A 235 -2.57 -24.01 -14.04
CA GLN A 235 -2.73 -22.97 -15.04
C GLN A 235 -1.79 -21.79 -14.76
N SER A 236 -0.95 -21.46 -15.73
CA SER A 236 -0.14 -20.25 -15.70
C SER A 236 -1.00 -19.01 -15.97
N GLY A 237 -0.76 -17.95 -15.22
CA GLY A 237 -1.47 -16.69 -15.38
C GLY A 237 -0.76 -15.53 -14.67
N LEU A 238 -1.48 -14.41 -14.63
CA LEU A 238 -1.05 -13.13 -14.10
C LEU A 238 -2.07 -12.63 -13.07
N VAL A 239 -1.61 -12.31 -11.87
CA VAL A 239 -2.32 -11.39 -10.98
C VAL A 239 -1.91 -9.98 -11.36
N TYR A 240 -2.87 -9.09 -11.62
CA TYR A 240 -2.59 -7.73 -12.08
C TYR A 240 -3.54 -6.70 -11.45
N TRP A 241 -3.04 -5.46 -11.34
CA TRP A 241 -3.83 -4.35 -10.82
C TRP A 241 -4.80 -3.78 -11.86
N THR A 242 -6.08 -3.76 -11.51
CA THR A 242 -7.18 -3.23 -12.34
C THR A 242 -7.42 -1.73 -12.15
N GLY A 243 -6.67 -1.06 -11.26
CA GLY A 243 -6.91 0.31 -10.81
C GLY A 243 -7.64 0.44 -9.48
N ALA A 244 -8.25 -0.65 -9.01
CA ALA A 244 -8.94 -0.70 -7.72
C ALA A 244 -8.85 -2.06 -7.03
N LYS A 245 -8.63 -3.13 -7.80
CA LYS A 245 -8.61 -4.52 -7.35
C LYS A 245 -7.50 -5.31 -8.03
N TYR A 246 -7.14 -6.46 -7.47
CA TYR A 246 -6.31 -7.43 -8.16
C TYR A 246 -7.17 -8.45 -8.90
N GLY A 247 -6.96 -8.56 -10.21
CA GLY A 247 -7.62 -9.54 -11.08
C GLY A 247 -6.66 -10.64 -11.51
N TRP A 248 -7.22 -11.79 -11.91
CA TRP A 248 -6.48 -12.89 -12.52
C TRP A 248 -6.70 -12.92 -14.03
N TYR A 249 -5.64 -13.09 -14.78
CA TYR A 249 -5.69 -13.37 -16.21
C TYR A 249 -4.91 -14.63 -16.53
N SER A 250 -5.50 -15.52 -17.34
CA SER A 250 -4.79 -16.63 -17.95
C SER A 250 -5.10 -16.63 -19.45
N PRO A 251 -4.11 -16.78 -20.34
CA PRO A 251 -4.33 -16.81 -21.78
C PRO A 251 -5.08 -18.06 -22.28
N GLY A 252 -5.49 -18.97 -21.38
CA GLY A 252 -6.05 -20.28 -21.73
C GLY A 252 -4.95 -21.31 -22.06
N PRO A 253 -5.29 -22.60 -22.21
CA PRO A 253 -4.35 -23.58 -22.76
C PRO A 253 -3.92 -23.13 -24.16
N GLN A 254 -2.60 -23.19 -24.43
CA GLN A 254 -2.05 -23.00 -25.77
C GLN A 254 -2.31 -24.22 -26.65
#